data_AF-A0A352GLG2-F1
#
_entry.id   AF-A0A352GLG2-F1
#
_cell.length_a   1.000
_cell.length_b   1.000
_cell.length_c   1.000
_cell.angle_alpha   90.00
_cell.angle_beta   90.00
_cell.angle_gamma   90.00
#
_symmetry.space_group_name_H-M   'P 1'
#
loop_
_entity.id
_entity.type
_entity.pdbx_description
1 polymer ?
#
loop_
_entity_poly.entity_id
_entity_poly.type
_entity_poly.pdbx_seq_one_letter_code
_entity_poly.pdbx_strand_id
1 'polypeptide(L)'
;PENADWSPQVVKCSAVTGDGLDDIWQSVEAFRTATQSSGRFDACRAEQARAWMWNEVNETLLGELRAAPAVKQALADLEPAVAEGAVGPSEAARRILSAFRAAGNQMDKDA
;
A
#
# COMPACT_ATOMS: atom_id res chain seq x y z
N PRO A 1 11.90 5.10 -21.90
CA PRO A 1 12.10 3.68 -21.53
C PRO A 1 12.42 3.56 -20.03
N GLU A 2 11.58 2.90 -19.22
CA GLU A 2 11.63 2.93 -17.74
C GLU A 2 12.77 2.09 -17.10
N ASN A 3 13.53 1.33 -17.89
CA ASN A 3 14.76 0.66 -17.43
C ASN A 3 15.90 0.98 -18.41
N ALA A 4 16.86 1.81 -18.01
CA ALA A 4 18.09 2.03 -18.80
C ALA A 4 19.00 0.78 -18.79
N ASP A 5 18.94 0.00 -17.71
CA ASP A 5 19.85 -1.13 -17.46
C ASP A 5 19.34 -2.47 -18.01
N TRP A 6 18.09 -2.53 -18.48
CA TRP A 6 17.48 -3.77 -18.95
C TRP A 6 16.42 -3.52 -20.04
N SER A 7 16.53 -4.27 -21.13
CA SER A 7 15.45 -4.39 -22.11
C SER A 7 14.62 -5.64 -21.80
N PRO A 8 13.30 -5.50 -21.55
CA PRO A 8 12.43 -6.65 -21.35
C PRO A 8 12.52 -7.67 -22.50
N GLN A 9 12.67 -8.94 -22.16
CA GLN A 9 12.73 -10.05 -23.12
C GLN A 9 11.37 -10.75 -23.19
N VAL A 10 10.96 -11.17 -24.39
CA VAL A 10 9.73 -11.93 -24.61
C VAL A 10 10.11 -13.34 -25.03
N VAL A 11 9.70 -14.33 -24.24
CA VAL A 11 9.92 -15.76 -24.47
C VAL A 11 8.59 -16.50 -24.50
N LYS A 12 8.50 -17.52 -25.36
CA LYS A 12 7.34 -18.41 -25.43
C LYS A 12 7.57 -19.58 -24.47
N CYS A 13 6.56 -19.96 -23.71
CA CYS A 13 6.63 -21.12 -22.83
C CYS A 13 5.30 -21.88 -22.80
N SER A 14 5.35 -23.10 -22.28
CA SER A 14 4.19 -23.92 -21.94
C SER A 14 4.43 -24.56 -20.58
N ALA A 15 3.66 -24.12 -19.58
CA ALA A 15 3.74 -24.70 -18.23
C ALA A 15 3.30 -26.18 -18.19
N VAL A 16 2.50 -26.62 -19.16
CA VAL A 16 2.00 -28.00 -19.25
C VAL A 16 3.05 -28.96 -19.80
N THR A 17 3.79 -28.52 -20.82
CA THR A 17 4.83 -29.36 -21.46
C THR A 17 6.23 -29.13 -20.87
N GLY A 18 6.42 -28.01 -20.15
CA GLY A 18 7.71 -27.58 -19.62
C GLY A 18 8.55 -26.77 -20.62
N ASP A 19 8.10 -26.64 -21.87
CA ASP A 19 8.84 -25.94 -22.91
C ASP A 19 9.05 -24.46 -22.55
N GLY A 20 10.29 -23.96 -22.71
CA GLY A 20 10.64 -22.56 -22.51
C GLY A 20 10.74 -22.10 -21.04
N LEU A 21 10.60 -23.00 -20.07
CA LEU A 21 10.80 -22.65 -18.65
C LEU A 21 12.27 -22.33 -18.34
N ASP A 22 13.21 -23.09 -18.92
CA ASP A 22 14.65 -22.83 -18.78
C ASP A 22 15.02 -21.45 -19.37
N ASP A 23 14.45 -21.10 -20.52
CA ASP A 23 14.66 -19.80 -21.17
C ASP A 23 14.12 -18.65 -20.31
N ILE A 24 12.98 -18.85 -19.64
CA ILE A 24 12.45 -17.89 -18.66
C ILE A 24 13.45 -17.71 -17.51
N TRP A 25 13.96 -18.80 -16.95
CA TRP A 25 14.90 -18.73 -15.83
C TRP A 25 16.20 -18.01 -16.20
N GLN A 26 16.76 -18.31 -17.38
CA GLN A 26 17.93 -17.59 -17.91
C GLN A 26 17.66 -16.08 -18.06
N SER A 27 16.47 -15.71 -18.54
CA SER A 27 16.06 -14.30 -18.64
C SER A 27 15.98 -13.62 -17.26
N VAL A 28 15.48 -14.32 -16.24
CA VAL A 28 15.44 -13.83 -14.85
C VAL A 28 16.84 -13.62 -14.29
N GLU A 29 17.76 -14.56 -14.50
CA GLU A 29 19.15 -14.45 -14.05
C GLU A 29 19.89 -13.31 -14.76
N ALA A 30 19.66 -13.14 -16.06
CA ALA A 30 20.21 -12.03 -16.83
C ALA A 30 19.70 -10.67 -16.33
N PHE A 31 18.40 -10.55 -16.04
CA PHE A 31 17.82 -9.36 -15.42
C PHE A 31 18.45 -9.04 -14.06
N ARG A 32 18.57 -10.06 -13.20
CA ARG A 32 19.20 -9.91 -11.88
C ARG A 32 20.64 -9.43 -12.01
N THR A 33 21.42 -10.03 -12.90
CA THR A 33 22.82 -9.65 -13.12
C THR A 33 22.94 -8.22 -13.62
N ALA A 34 22.14 -7.84 -14.62
CA ALA A 34 22.14 -6.49 -15.18
C ALA A 34 21.80 -5.43 -14.12
N THR A 35 20.73 -5.64 -13.35
CA THR A 35 20.27 -4.69 -12.33
C THR A 35 21.14 -4.67 -11.06
N GLN A 36 21.80 -5.77 -10.72
CA GLN A 36 22.80 -5.78 -9.65
C GLN A 36 24.05 -5.00 -10.05
N SER A 37 24.51 -5.15 -11.29
CA SER A 37 25.70 -4.46 -11.79
C SER A 37 25.55 -2.93 -11.79
N SER A 38 24.32 -2.42 -11.98
CA SER A 38 24.01 -0.99 -11.91
C SER A 38 23.66 -0.50 -10.49
N GLY A 39 23.62 -1.38 -9.49
CA GLY A 39 23.16 -1.08 -8.12
C GLY A 39 21.64 -0.88 -7.99
N ARG A 40 20.91 -0.93 -9.10
CA ARG A 40 19.45 -0.73 -9.15
C ARG A 40 18.68 -1.79 -8.37
N PHE A 41 19.18 -3.03 -8.36
CA PHE A 41 18.53 -4.12 -7.64
C PHE A 41 18.29 -3.77 -6.17
N ASP A 42 19.34 -3.29 -5.49
CA ASP A 42 19.27 -2.99 -4.06
C ASP A 42 18.53 -1.67 -3.79
N ALA A 43 18.64 -0.69 -4.69
CA ALA A 43 17.82 0.54 -4.61
C ALA A 43 16.32 0.24 -4.69
N CYS A 44 15.91 -0.60 -5.65
CA CYS A 44 14.51 -1.00 -5.80
C CYS A 44 14.01 -1.79 -4.57
N ARG A 45 14.83 -2.68 -4.02
CA ARG A 45 14.50 -3.39 -2.77
C ARG A 45 14.30 -2.43 -1.59
N ALA A 46 15.17 -1.43 -1.44
CA ALA A 46 15.05 -0.44 -0.39
C ALA A 46 13.77 0.41 -0.57
N GLU A 47 13.44 0.79 -1.79
CA GLU A 47 12.18 1.47 -2.11
C GLU A 47 10.96 0.63 -1.77
N GLN A 48 10.94 -0.64 -2.19
CA GLN A 48 9.87 -1.58 -1.87
C GLN A 48 9.71 -1.78 -0.36
N ALA A 49 10.82 -1.94 0.37
CA ALA A 49 10.78 -2.07 1.83
C ALA A 49 10.19 -0.83 2.51
N ARG A 50 10.58 0.39 2.07
CA ARG A 50 9.98 1.64 2.56
C ARG A 50 8.50 1.73 2.22
N ALA A 51 8.11 1.36 1.00
CA ALA A 51 6.72 1.39 0.56
C ALA A 51 5.87 0.41 1.38
N TRP A 52 6.38 -0.80 1.62
CA TRP A 52 5.70 -1.81 2.42
C TRP A 52 5.54 -1.37 3.88
N MET A 53 6.59 -0.82 4.50
CA MET A 53 6.51 -0.25 5.84
C MET A 53 5.39 0.80 5.96
N TRP A 54 5.30 1.73 5.01
CA TRP A 54 4.22 2.73 5.01
C TRP A 54 2.85 2.13 4.71
N ASN A 55 2.76 1.08 3.89
CA ASN A 55 1.51 0.37 3.66
C ASN A 55 0.98 -0.25 4.96
N GLU A 56 1.82 -0.97 5.71
CA GLU A 56 1.46 -1.55 7.01
C GLU A 56 0.98 -0.48 8.00
N VAL A 57 1.69 0.66 8.08
CA VAL A 57 1.29 1.78 8.94
C VAL A 57 -0.09 2.32 8.53
N ASN A 58 -0.31 2.53 7.24
CA ASN A 58 -1.58 3.08 6.74
C ASN A 58 -2.74 2.11 6.94
N GLU A 59 -2.55 0.82 6.64
CA GLU A 59 -3.59 -0.20 6.81
C GLU A 59 -3.94 -0.38 8.29
N THR A 60 -2.94 -0.40 9.17
CA THR A 60 -3.16 -0.50 10.62
C THR A 60 -3.93 0.71 11.14
N LEU A 61 -3.47 1.92 10.85
CA LEU A 61 -4.13 3.15 11.30
C LEU A 61 -5.56 3.27 10.76
N LEU A 62 -5.79 2.91 9.49
CA LEU A 62 -7.13 2.93 8.90
C LEU A 62 -8.04 1.85 9.51
N GLY A 63 -7.48 0.67 9.81
CA GLY A 63 -8.18 -0.39 10.52
C GLY A 63 -8.62 0.04 11.91
N GLU A 64 -7.70 0.59 12.71
CA GLU A 64 -7.97 1.14 14.04
C GLU A 64 -9.01 2.26 13.99
N LEU A 65 -8.86 3.21 13.04
CA LEU A 65 -9.79 4.31 12.83
C LEU A 65 -11.21 3.79 12.60
N ARG A 66 -11.39 2.84 11.68
CA ARG A 66 -12.70 2.28 11.35
C ARG A 66 -13.27 1.38 12.45
N ALA A 67 -12.42 0.76 13.27
CA ALA A 67 -12.85 -0.08 14.37
C ALA A 67 -13.36 0.73 15.58
N ALA A 68 -12.83 1.93 15.80
CA ALA A 68 -13.15 2.78 16.96
C ALA A 68 -14.66 3.10 17.05
N PRO A 69 -15.33 2.82 18.19
CA PRO A 69 -16.77 3.06 18.36
C PRO A 69 -17.19 4.51 18.11
N ALA A 70 -16.41 5.49 18.59
CA ALA A 70 -16.67 6.91 18.39
C ALA A 70 -16.62 7.31 16.91
N VAL A 71 -15.74 6.67 16.13
CA VAL A 71 -15.65 6.90 14.69
C VAL A 71 -16.81 6.25 13.94
N LYS A 72 -17.21 5.02 14.32
CA LYS A 72 -18.39 4.37 13.73
C LYS A 72 -19.66 5.19 13.91
N GLN A 73 -19.84 5.78 15.09
CA GLN A 73 -20.96 6.69 15.37
C GLN A 73 -20.87 7.95 14.49
N ALA A 74 -19.69 8.59 14.44
CA ALA A 74 -19.50 9.77 13.61
C ALA A 74 -19.73 9.50 12.11
N LEU A 75 -19.32 8.34 11.60
CA LEU A 75 -19.53 7.95 10.20
C LEU A 75 -21.00 7.80 9.85
N ALA A 76 -21.80 7.21 10.75
CA ALA A 76 -23.24 7.03 10.53
C ALA A 76 -23.98 8.35 10.27
N ASP A 77 -23.52 9.44 10.90
CA ASP A 77 -24.11 10.77 10.74
C ASP A 77 -23.44 11.58 9.60
N LEU A 78 -22.12 11.48 9.45
CA LEU A 78 -21.36 12.32 8.54
C LEU A 78 -21.38 11.85 7.08
N GLU A 79 -21.42 10.53 6.81
CA GLU A 79 -21.44 10.03 5.43
C GLU A 79 -22.70 10.49 4.66
N PRO A 80 -23.94 10.38 5.21
CA PRO A 80 -25.13 10.93 4.57
C PRO A 80 -25.07 12.45 4.43
N ALA A 81 -24.62 13.16 5.47
CA ALA A 81 -24.54 14.61 5.45
C ALA A 81 -23.55 15.14 4.39
N VAL A 82 -22.47 14.39 4.10
CA VAL A 82 -21.56 14.70 3.00
C VAL A 82 -22.19 14.40 1.64
N ALA A 83 -22.86 13.25 1.50
CA ALA A 83 -23.53 12.87 0.26
C ALA A 83 -24.63 13.87 -0.15
N GLU A 84 -25.32 14.44 0.83
CA GLU A 84 -26.37 15.46 0.66
C GLU A 84 -25.82 16.89 0.52
N GLY A 85 -24.50 17.09 0.71
CA GLY A 85 -23.86 18.40 0.64
C GLY A 85 -24.09 19.30 1.86
N ALA A 86 -24.68 18.78 2.94
CA ALA A 86 -24.87 19.49 4.20
C ALA A 86 -23.56 19.73 4.96
N VAL A 87 -22.56 18.86 4.77
CA VAL A 87 -21.20 18.99 5.33
C VAL A 87 -20.16 18.81 4.23
N GLY A 88 -19.17 19.69 4.18
CA GLY A 88 -18.07 19.57 3.23
C GLY A 88 -17.17 18.35 3.55
N PRO A 89 -16.64 17.63 2.55
CA PRO A 89 -15.81 16.43 2.77
C PRO A 89 -14.62 16.65 3.70
N SER A 90 -13.89 17.77 3.54
CA SER A 90 -12.75 18.09 4.39
C SER A 90 -13.13 18.35 5.85
N GLU A 91 -14.33 18.87 6.09
CA GLU A 91 -14.84 19.10 7.44
C GLU A 91 -15.27 17.79 8.10
N ALA A 92 -15.99 16.93 7.39
CA ALA A 92 -16.33 15.59 7.87
C ALA A 92 -15.08 14.77 8.21
N ALA A 93 -14.04 14.80 7.36
CA ALA A 93 -12.77 14.13 7.61
C ALA A 93 -12.10 14.62 8.92
N ARG A 94 -12.08 15.93 9.18
CA ARG A 94 -11.55 16.48 10.44
C ARG A 94 -12.33 16.00 11.66
N ARG A 95 -13.66 15.92 11.58
CA ARG A 95 -14.52 15.42 12.66
C ARG A 95 -14.26 13.95 12.96
N ILE A 96 -14.14 13.12 11.93
CA ILE A 96 -13.77 11.70 12.05
C ILE A 96 -12.42 11.56 12.76
N LEU A 97 -11.40 12.31 12.34
CA LEU A 97 -10.08 12.29 12.97
C LEU A 97 -10.11 12.79 14.42
N SER A 98 -10.94 13.80 14.72
CA SER A 98 -11.11 14.29 16.08
C SER A 98 -11.75 13.25 17.00
N ALA A 99 -12.79 12.54 16.52
CA ALA A 99 -13.45 11.47 17.27
C ALA A 99 -12.48 10.33 17.58
N PHE A 100 -11.61 9.98 16.62
CA PHE A 100 -10.58 8.96 16.81
C PHE A 100 -9.55 9.33 17.89
N ARG A 101 -8.99 10.54 17.82
CA ARG A 101 -7.98 11.03 18.77
C ARG A 101 -8.53 11.16 20.20
N ALA A 102 -9.78 11.58 20.33
CA ALA A 102 -10.44 11.70 21.63
C ALA A 102 -10.61 10.32 22.31
N ALA A 103 -10.93 9.28 21.54
CA ALA A 103 -11.07 7.92 22.05
C ALA A 103 -9.72 7.32 22.52
N GLY A 104 -8.63 7.59 21.79
CA GLY A 104 -7.28 7.15 22.17
C GLY A 104 -6.80 7.75 23.50
N ASN A 105 -7.08 9.03 23.74
CA ASN A 105 -6.74 9.70 25.01
C ASN A 105 -7.56 9.22 26.23
N GLN A 106 -8.70 8.55 26.00
CA GLN A 106 -9.52 8.00 27.08
C GLN A 106 -9.00 6.63 27.53
N MET A 107 -8.57 5.77 26.59
CA MET A 107 -7.96 4.47 26.91
C MET A 107 -6.67 4.60 27.72
N ASP A 108 -5.85 5.62 27.46
CA ASP A 108 -4.58 5.86 28.16
C ASP A 108 -4.76 6.41 29.60
N LYS A 109 -5.97 6.88 29.94
CA LYS A 109 -6.32 7.34 31.30
C LYS A 109 -6.94 6.26 32.18
N ASP A 110 -7.51 5.24 31.56
CA ASP A 110 -8.21 4.14 32.24
C ASP A 110 -7.33 2.89 32.39
N ALA A 111 -6.06 2.95 31.95
CA ALA A 111 -5.02 1.91 32.07
C ALA A 111 -3.99 2.24 33.17
#